data_AF-B2BHP1-F1
#
_entry.id   AF-B2BHP1-F1
#
_cell.length_a   1.000
_cell.length_b   1.000
_cell.length_c   1.000
_cell.angle_alpha   90.00
_cell.angle_beta   90.00
_cell.angle_gamma   90.00
#
_symmetry.space_group_name_H-M   'P 1'
#
loop_
_entity.id
_entity.type
_entity.pdbx_description
1 polymer ?
#
loop_
_entity_poly.entity_id
_entity_poly.type
_entity_poly.pdbx_seq_one_letter_code
_entity_poly.pdbx_strand_id
1 'polypeptide(L)'
;SIRHVHPSGHAETKANGTTNGTQDKPSPSPRREDVMAGDDPYNPYKTSDSDSDNPYYNYYDVYESPRRRERPGYGTRYHQNGLPDLVPDAYYIQASVYVQRVPMYNLRCANEENCLSSSAYSARDYDTRMLLRFPQRVKNQGTADFLPSRPRYSWEWHSCHQHYHSMDEFSHYDLLDSGGRSVAEGHKASFCLEDSSCDYGYYRRFACTSHTQGLSPGCYDTYNADIDCQWIDITDVKPGNYVLKISVNPSYQVPESDYSNNIVRCEVRYTG
;
A
#
# COMPACT_ATOMS: atom_id res chain seq x y z
N SER A 1 6.15 -43.65 -40.33
CA SER A 1 5.90 -43.63 -41.78
C SER A 1 4.54 -43.02 -42.05
N ILE A 2 4.51 -41.95 -42.84
CA ILE A 2 3.65 -41.73 -44.02
C ILE A 2 3.90 -40.27 -44.46
N ARG A 3 4.45 -40.13 -45.67
CA ARG A 3 4.54 -38.92 -46.48
C ARG A 3 3.36 -38.91 -47.44
N HIS A 4 2.89 -37.73 -47.86
CA HIS A 4 2.41 -37.39 -49.23
C HIS A 4 2.30 -35.85 -49.28
N VAL A 5 3.09 -35.08 -50.04
CA VAL A 5 3.28 -34.90 -51.51
C VAL A 5 2.15 -34.10 -52.18
N HIS A 6 2.55 -32.95 -52.73
CA HIS A 6 1.81 -31.97 -53.56
C HIS A 6 1.14 -32.54 -54.81
N PRO A 7 0.25 -31.76 -55.45
CA PRO A 7 0.64 -31.18 -56.74
C PRO A 7 0.21 -29.72 -56.97
N SER A 8 0.91 -29.13 -57.94
CA SER A 8 0.94 -27.76 -58.45
C SER A 8 -0.25 -27.42 -59.37
N GLY A 9 -0.54 -26.12 -59.54
CA GLY A 9 -1.40 -25.60 -60.61
C GLY A 9 -1.38 -24.07 -60.68
N HIS A 10 -0.66 -23.53 -61.67
CA HIS A 10 -0.58 -22.11 -62.02
C HIS A 10 -1.82 -21.63 -62.79
N ALA A 11 -2.26 -20.40 -62.51
CA ALA A 11 -2.86 -19.51 -63.51
C ALA A 11 -2.61 -18.04 -63.11
N GLU A 12 -1.84 -17.35 -63.95
CA GLU A 12 -1.59 -15.90 -63.86
C GLU A 12 -2.79 -15.11 -64.40
N THR A 13 -3.19 -14.07 -63.68
CA THR A 13 -3.89 -12.91 -64.28
C THR A 13 -3.36 -11.64 -63.63
N LYS A 14 -2.66 -10.82 -64.44
CA LYS A 14 -2.18 -9.48 -64.08
C LYS A 14 -3.37 -8.53 -63.91
N ALA A 15 -3.45 -7.88 -62.76
CA ALA A 15 -4.28 -6.70 -62.56
C ALA A 15 -3.47 -5.65 -61.78
N ASN A 16 -3.58 -4.41 -62.23
CA ASN A 16 -2.75 -3.27 -61.88
C ASN A 16 -2.75 -2.93 -60.39
N GLY A 17 -1.56 -2.62 -59.88
CA GLY A 17 -1.31 -2.32 -58.48
C GLY A 17 -2.05 -1.09 -57.96
N THR A 18 -2.73 -1.28 -56.84
CA THR A 18 -3.00 -0.25 -55.83
C THR A 18 -2.74 -0.89 -54.46
N THR A 19 -1.63 -0.51 -53.83
CA THR A 19 -1.22 -0.99 -52.51
C THR A 19 -2.11 -0.38 -51.42
N ASN A 20 -3.08 -1.15 -50.90
CA ASN A 20 -3.69 -0.89 -49.60
C ASN A 20 -2.82 -1.55 -48.53
N GLY A 21 -1.79 -0.83 -48.08
CA GLY A 21 -1.08 -1.14 -46.85
C GLY A 21 -1.80 -0.47 -45.68
N THR A 22 -2.48 -1.26 -44.85
CA THR A 22 -2.87 -0.86 -43.51
C THR A 22 -1.61 -0.64 -42.68
N GLN A 23 -1.16 0.63 -42.61
CA GLN A 23 -0.22 1.06 -41.59
C GLN A 23 -0.96 1.14 -40.26
N ASP A 24 -0.62 0.23 -39.34
CA ASP A 24 -0.84 0.41 -37.92
C ASP A 24 -0.17 1.72 -37.49
N LYS A 25 -0.99 2.72 -37.17
CA LYS A 25 -0.52 3.92 -36.48
C LYS A 25 -0.22 3.54 -35.02
N PRO A 26 0.97 3.81 -34.48
CA PRO A 26 1.18 3.76 -33.04
C PRO A 26 0.31 4.85 -32.39
N SER A 27 -0.42 4.48 -31.34
CA SER A 27 -1.14 5.38 -30.46
C SER A 27 -0.21 6.49 -29.93
N PRO A 28 -0.70 7.73 -29.76
CA PRO A 28 0.17 8.86 -29.42
C PRO A 28 0.70 8.73 -27.99
N SER A 29 1.99 9.01 -27.84
CA SER A 29 2.70 9.16 -26.57
C SER A 29 2.00 10.18 -25.66
N PRO A 30 2.00 10.00 -24.32
CA PRO A 30 1.45 11.00 -23.40
C PRO A 30 2.18 12.34 -23.56
N ARG A 31 1.44 13.44 -23.37
CA ARG A 31 1.97 14.79 -23.51
C ARG A 31 2.98 15.07 -22.40
N ARG A 32 3.99 15.87 -22.73
CA ARG A 32 5.14 16.29 -21.90
C ARG A 32 4.76 17.05 -20.61
N GLU A 33 3.47 17.25 -20.34
CA GLU A 33 2.94 17.88 -19.13
C GLU A 33 2.67 16.87 -18.01
N ASP A 34 2.74 15.55 -18.30
CA ASP A 34 2.55 14.46 -17.33
C ASP A 34 3.90 13.91 -16.76
N VAL A 35 5.01 14.63 -16.96
CA VAL A 35 6.35 14.23 -16.47
C VAL A 35 6.85 15.28 -15.49
N MET A 36 6.95 14.92 -14.20
CA MET A 36 7.44 15.82 -13.16
C MET A 36 8.98 15.74 -13.05
N ALA A 37 9.62 16.87 -12.80
CA ALA A 37 11.07 17.12 -12.93
C ALA A 37 12.02 16.23 -12.09
N GLY A 38 11.51 15.29 -11.29
CA GLY A 38 12.32 14.24 -10.66
C GLY A 38 12.77 13.14 -11.64
N ASP A 39 12.13 13.07 -12.81
CA ASP A 39 12.35 12.04 -13.84
C ASP A 39 13.33 12.49 -14.96
N ASP A 40 14.13 13.53 -14.75
CA ASP A 40 15.16 13.96 -15.73
C ASP A 40 16.46 13.14 -15.57
N PRO A 41 16.81 12.26 -16.54
CA PRO A 41 18.07 11.52 -16.53
C PRO A 41 19.32 12.39 -16.67
N TYR A 42 19.19 13.71 -16.91
CA TYR A 42 20.30 14.67 -17.04
C TYR A 42 20.35 15.72 -15.91
N ASN A 43 19.64 15.52 -14.80
CA ASN A 43 19.66 16.46 -13.68
C ASN A 43 21.09 16.63 -13.09
N PRO A 44 21.74 17.81 -13.23
CA PRO A 44 23.11 18.03 -12.79
C PRO A 44 23.27 18.14 -11.27
N TYR A 45 22.17 18.11 -10.51
CA TYR A 45 22.15 18.09 -9.04
C TYR A 45 21.94 16.69 -8.46
N LYS A 46 21.86 15.64 -9.30
CA LYS A 46 22.09 14.28 -8.80
C LYS A 46 23.56 14.20 -8.39
N THR A 47 23.82 14.10 -7.09
CA THR A 47 25.14 13.84 -6.55
C THR A 47 25.70 12.59 -7.22
N SER A 48 26.79 12.78 -7.96
CA SER A 48 27.50 11.77 -8.73
C SER A 48 28.06 10.68 -7.82
N ASP A 49 27.92 9.44 -8.25
CA ASP A 49 28.37 8.19 -7.64
C ASP A 49 29.88 8.14 -7.35
N SER A 50 30.36 8.82 -6.30
CA SER A 50 31.75 8.66 -5.85
C SER A 50 31.96 8.78 -4.34
N ASP A 51 30.97 8.42 -3.53
CA ASP A 51 31.20 8.18 -2.10
C ASP A 51 30.99 6.69 -1.82
N SER A 52 32.10 5.95 -1.79
CA SER A 52 32.11 4.50 -1.56
C SER A 52 31.79 4.10 -0.12
N ASP A 53 31.30 5.03 0.70
CA ASP A 53 31.09 4.88 2.15
C ASP A 53 29.61 5.01 2.57
N ASN A 54 28.66 4.79 1.66
CA ASN A 54 27.26 4.66 2.04
C ASN A 54 26.85 3.18 2.25
N PRO A 55 26.80 2.67 3.50
CA PRO A 55 26.45 1.28 3.80
C PRO A 55 24.96 0.94 3.60
N TYR A 56 24.13 1.88 3.14
CA TYR A 56 22.69 1.69 2.92
C TYR A 56 22.28 1.49 1.45
N TYR A 57 23.21 1.50 0.51
CA TYR A 57 22.90 1.22 -0.91
C TYR A 57 23.23 -0.23 -1.27
N ASN A 58 22.23 -1.12 -1.18
CA ASN A 58 22.33 -2.43 -1.82
C ASN A 58 22.17 -2.26 -3.33
N TYR A 59 23.31 -2.22 -4.02
CA TYR A 59 23.47 -2.04 -5.47
C TYR A 59 23.11 -3.28 -6.30
N TYR A 60 22.88 -4.43 -5.68
CA TYR A 60 22.51 -5.66 -6.39
C TYR A 60 21.00 -5.89 -6.33
N ASP A 61 20.28 -5.31 -7.30
CA ASP A 61 19.03 -5.87 -7.87
C ASP A 61 18.51 -5.08 -9.09
N VAL A 62 19.22 -4.03 -9.54
CA VAL A 62 18.70 -3.10 -10.58
C VAL A 62 19.01 -3.54 -12.03
N TYR A 63 19.73 -4.64 -12.28
CA TYR A 63 20.16 -5.01 -13.64
C TYR A 63 19.93 -6.47 -14.09
N GLU A 64 19.05 -7.24 -13.43
CA GLU A 64 18.49 -8.44 -14.08
C GLU A 64 17.05 -8.17 -14.53
N SER A 65 16.91 -7.62 -15.75
CA SER A 65 15.67 -7.79 -16.51
C SER A 65 15.65 -9.21 -17.09
N PRO A 66 14.73 -10.10 -16.66
CA PRO A 66 14.51 -11.33 -17.40
C PRO A 66 14.01 -10.94 -18.79
N ARG A 67 14.64 -11.45 -19.84
CA ARG A 67 14.20 -11.30 -21.23
C ARG A 67 12.68 -11.48 -21.32
N ARG A 68 11.98 -10.50 -21.91
CA ARG A 68 10.57 -10.61 -22.30
C ARG A 68 10.40 -11.83 -23.21
N ARG A 69 10.06 -12.98 -22.62
CA ARG A 69 9.26 -13.97 -23.32
C ARG A 69 7.86 -13.39 -23.34
N GLU A 70 7.33 -13.11 -24.54
CA GLU A 70 5.89 -13.04 -24.76
C GLU A 70 5.29 -14.38 -24.34
N ARG A 71 5.01 -14.51 -23.05
CA ARG A 71 4.10 -15.52 -22.53
C ARG A 71 2.71 -14.92 -22.71
N PRO A 72 1.78 -15.61 -23.38
CA PRO A 72 0.38 -15.20 -23.41
C PRO A 72 -0.06 -14.89 -21.98
N GLY A 73 -0.55 -13.67 -21.77
CA GLY A 73 -0.93 -13.17 -20.45
C GLY A 73 -1.87 -14.13 -19.76
N TYR A 74 -1.32 -14.89 -18.81
CA TYR A 74 -2.09 -15.36 -17.68
C TYR A 74 -2.16 -14.18 -16.72
N GLY A 75 -3.11 -13.27 -16.98
CA GLY A 75 -3.91 -12.82 -15.84
C GLY A 75 -4.38 -14.09 -15.14
N THR A 76 -4.10 -14.19 -13.84
CA THR A 76 -4.35 -15.39 -13.04
C THR A 76 -5.82 -15.80 -13.20
N ARG A 77 -6.07 -16.78 -14.07
CA ARG A 77 -7.42 -17.36 -14.31
C ARG A 77 -8.04 -17.98 -13.05
N TYR A 78 -7.29 -18.09 -11.95
CA TYR A 78 -7.77 -18.55 -10.65
C TYR A 78 -8.50 -17.49 -9.82
N HIS A 79 -8.40 -16.20 -10.15
CA HIS A 79 -8.90 -15.11 -9.30
C HIS A 79 -9.98 -14.25 -9.97
N GLN A 80 -10.46 -14.61 -11.15
CA GLN A 80 -11.45 -13.79 -11.90
C GLN A 80 -12.84 -13.69 -11.24
N ASN A 81 -13.15 -14.55 -10.26
CA ASN A 81 -14.41 -14.55 -9.52
C ASN A 81 -14.22 -14.55 -7.98
N GLY A 82 -13.02 -14.26 -7.50
CA GLY A 82 -12.71 -14.23 -6.06
C GLY A 82 -12.92 -12.84 -5.46
N LEU A 83 -13.07 -12.77 -4.14
CA LEU A 83 -12.99 -11.52 -3.37
C LEU A 83 -11.80 -11.59 -2.41
N PRO A 84 -11.16 -10.46 -2.07
CA PRO A 84 -10.22 -10.39 -0.95
C PRO A 84 -10.94 -10.64 0.39
N ASP A 85 -10.15 -10.94 1.41
CA ASP A 85 -10.63 -11.13 2.79
C ASP A 85 -9.53 -10.71 3.76
N LEU A 86 -9.71 -9.56 4.41
CA LEU A 86 -8.74 -8.91 5.26
C LEU A 86 -8.90 -9.33 6.72
N VAL A 87 -7.87 -9.96 7.25
CA VAL A 87 -7.81 -10.35 8.66
C VAL A 87 -6.68 -9.62 9.37
N PRO A 88 -7.00 -8.70 10.30
CA PRO A 88 -5.99 -8.11 11.17
C PRO A 88 -5.48 -9.13 12.20
N ASP A 89 -4.18 -9.11 12.46
CA ASP A 89 -3.51 -10.01 13.38
C ASP A 89 -3.47 -9.45 14.80
N ALA A 90 -4.34 -9.98 15.67
CA ALA A 90 -4.41 -9.60 17.07
C ALA A 90 -3.13 -9.90 17.87
N TYR A 91 -2.42 -10.99 17.54
CA TYR A 91 -1.21 -11.37 18.26
C TYR A 91 -0.06 -10.42 17.95
N TYR A 92 0.01 -9.92 16.71
CA TYR A 92 1.02 -8.94 16.32
C TYR A 92 0.84 -7.63 17.11
N ILE A 93 -0.41 -7.16 17.26
CA ILE A 93 -0.75 -5.99 18.08
C ILE A 93 -0.34 -6.22 19.55
N GLN A 94 -0.73 -7.36 20.13
CA GLN A 94 -0.46 -7.67 21.53
C GLN A 94 1.05 -7.76 21.84
N ALA A 95 1.85 -8.26 20.90
CA ALA A 95 3.26 -8.52 21.12
C ALA A 95 4.11 -7.25 21.32
N SER A 96 3.71 -6.12 20.74
CA SER A 96 4.53 -4.90 20.75
C SER A 96 3.73 -3.59 20.85
N VAL A 97 2.62 -3.62 21.57
CA VAL A 97 1.94 -2.39 22.01
C VAL A 97 2.74 -1.70 23.12
N TYR A 98 2.89 -0.38 23.04
CA TYR A 98 3.56 0.42 24.07
C TYR A 98 3.06 1.86 24.10
N VAL A 99 3.33 2.56 25.21
CA VAL A 99 3.05 3.98 25.36
C VAL A 99 4.34 4.77 25.20
N GLN A 100 4.29 5.85 24.42
CA GLN A 100 5.43 6.75 24.21
C GLN A 100 5.03 8.19 24.49
N ARG A 101 5.88 8.91 25.22
CA ARG A 101 5.79 10.37 25.34
C ARG A 101 6.66 11.02 24.28
N VAL A 102 6.07 11.84 23.41
CA VAL A 102 6.78 12.47 22.29
C VAL A 102 6.50 13.98 22.28
N PRO A 103 7.53 14.83 22.14
CA PRO A 103 7.34 16.28 22.02
C PRO A 103 6.77 16.67 20.65
N MET A 104 5.97 17.73 20.61
CA MET A 104 5.28 18.20 19.39
C MET A 104 6.23 18.54 18.24
N TYR A 105 7.45 19.01 18.51
CA TYR A 105 8.42 19.30 17.44
C TYR A 105 8.79 18.05 16.59
N ASN A 106 8.65 16.84 17.16
CA ASN A 106 8.84 15.57 16.44
C ASN A 106 7.56 15.10 15.73
N LEU A 107 6.40 15.69 16.05
CA LEU A 107 5.08 15.26 15.56
C LEU A 107 4.49 16.24 14.55
N ARG A 108 5.26 17.17 14.01
CA ARG A 108 4.76 18.19 13.07
C ARG A 108 4.08 17.56 11.85
N CYS A 109 4.75 16.56 11.26
CA CYS A 109 4.22 15.77 10.15
C CYS A 109 2.91 15.08 10.50
N ALA A 110 2.91 14.31 11.59
CA ALA A 110 1.71 13.64 12.06
C ALA A 110 0.56 14.62 12.39
N ASN A 111 0.87 15.82 12.88
CA ASN A 111 -0.13 16.85 13.15
C ASN A 111 -0.74 17.43 11.86
N GLU A 112 0.08 17.64 10.83
CA GLU A 112 -0.37 18.07 9.49
C GLU A 112 -1.27 17.01 8.82
N GLU A 113 -1.00 15.74 9.08
CA GLU A 113 -1.79 14.60 8.61
C GLU A 113 -3.01 14.28 9.50
N ASN A 114 -3.28 15.10 10.53
CA ASN A 114 -4.38 14.93 11.48
C ASN A 114 -4.32 13.62 12.27
N CYS A 115 -3.11 13.19 12.61
CA CYS A 115 -2.84 11.96 13.34
C CYS A 115 -2.81 12.11 14.87
N LEU A 116 -3.13 13.30 15.39
CA LEU A 116 -3.16 13.62 16.81
C LEU A 116 -4.57 14.04 17.23
N SER A 117 -4.87 14.02 18.53
CA SER A 117 -6.17 14.54 18.99
C SER A 117 -6.26 16.05 18.81
N SER A 118 -7.47 16.58 18.75
CA SER A 118 -7.75 18.00 18.51
C SER A 118 -7.08 18.95 19.50
N SER A 119 -6.74 18.50 20.71
CA SER A 119 -6.00 19.30 21.68
C SER A 119 -4.58 19.63 21.20
N ALA A 120 -3.99 18.81 20.32
CA ALA A 120 -2.67 19.01 19.72
C ALA A 120 -2.60 20.24 18.80
N TYR A 121 -3.70 20.67 18.18
CA TYR A 121 -3.70 21.85 17.30
C TYR A 121 -3.34 23.17 18.02
N SER A 122 -3.53 23.21 19.34
CA SER A 122 -3.17 24.37 20.17
C SER A 122 -1.88 24.17 20.96
N ALA A 123 -1.24 23.01 20.83
CA ALA A 123 -0.03 22.66 21.56
C ALA A 123 1.21 23.35 20.97
N ARG A 124 2.14 23.72 21.85
CA ARG A 124 3.43 24.29 21.48
C ARG A 124 4.42 23.18 21.13
N ASP A 125 5.48 23.52 20.38
CA ASP A 125 6.53 22.57 19.99
C ASP A 125 7.15 21.77 21.15
N TYR A 126 7.26 22.37 22.34
CA TYR A 126 7.83 21.73 23.53
C TYR A 126 6.81 20.98 24.40
N ASP A 127 5.51 21.10 24.09
CA ASP A 127 4.49 20.30 24.74
C ASP A 127 4.65 18.84 24.30
N THR A 128 4.22 17.91 25.14
CA THR A 128 4.35 16.48 24.86
C THR A 128 3.00 15.83 24.68
N ARG A 129 2.95 14.87 23.77
CA ARG A 129 1.81 13.98 23.53
C ARG A 129 2.11 12.60 24.10
N MET A 130 1.08 11.93 24.60
CA MET A 130 1.12 10.54 25.02
C MET A 130 0.48 9.69 23.93
N LEU A 131 1.27 8.82 23.30
CA LEU A 131 0.85 8.03 22.16
C LEU A 131 0.80 6.55 22.54
N LEU A 132 -0.35 5.91 22.34
CA LEU A 132 -0.50 4.46 22.41
C LEU A 132 -0.13 3.87 21.04
N ARG A 133 1.09 3.39 20.91
CA ARG A 133 1.63 2.80 19.67
C ARG A 133 1.40 1.30 19.65
N PHE A 134 1.09 0.77 18.47
CA PHE A 134 0.88 -0.65 18.24
C PHE A 134 1.16 -0.98 16.78
N PRO A 135 1.75 -2.13 16.46
CA PRO A 135 1.87 -2.51 15.07
C PRO A 135 0.51 -2.95 14.51
N GLN A 136 0.39 -2.92 13.19
CA GLN A 136 -0.72 -3.52 12.47
C GLN A 136 -0.16 -4.49 11.44
N ARG A 137 -0.67 -5.72 11.44
CA ARG A 137 -0.44 -6.67 10.37
C ARG A 137 -1.78 -7.17 9.86
N VAL A 138 -2.02 -7.04 8.55
CA VAL A 138 -3.28 -7.44 7.92
C VAL A 138 -2.98 -8.47 6.85
N LYS A 139 -3.62 -9.63 6.94
CA LYS A 139 -3.53 -10.69 5.95
C LYS A 139 -4.65 -10.54 4.94
N ASN A 140 -4.36 -10.73 3.64
CA ASN A 140 -5.40 -11.08 2.69
C ASN A 140 -5.50 -12.61 2.59
N GLN A 141 -6.46 -13.21 3.30
CA GLN A 141 -6.72 -14.65 3.26
C GLN A 141 -7.73 -15.04 2.16
N GLY A 142 -8.19 -14.05 1.39
CA GLY A 142 -9.18 -14.23 0.35
C GLY A 142 -8.62 -14.89 -0.90
N THR A 143 -9.39 -14.79 -1.97
CA THR A 143 -9.06 -15.42 -3.25
C THR A 143 -8.87 -14.41 -4.37
N ALA A 144 -8.80 -13.12 -4.06
CA ALA A 144 -8.48 -12.09 -5.04
C ALA A 144 -7.66 -10.96 -4.39
N ASP A 145 -7.05 -10.13 -5.23
CA ASP A 145 -6.22 -9.01 -4.80
C ASP A 145 -7.10 -7.96 -4.13
N PHE A 146 -6.68 -7.47 -2.98
CA PHE A 146 -7.26 -6.26 -2.40
C PHE A 146 -6.61 -5.06 -3.07
N LEU A 147 -7.38 -4.30 -3.84
CA LEU A 147 -6.88 -3.17 -4.60
C LEU A 147 -7.44 -1.86 -4.04
N PRO A 148 -6.69 -0.75 -4.13
CA PRO A 148 -7.16 0.54 -3.67
C PRO A 148 -8.46 0.96 -4.37
N SER A 149 -9.40 1.54 -3.61
CA SER A 149 -10.67 2.05 -4.15
C SER A 149 -10.48 3.30 -5.01
N ARG A 150 -9.44 4.10 -4.74
CA ARG A 150 -9.17 5.36 -5.46
C ARG A 150 -8.34 5.12 -6.72
N PRO A 151 -8.73 5.72 -7.87
CA PRO A 151 -7.92 5.66 -9.07
C PRO A 151 -6.60 6.43 -8.88
N ARG A 152 -5.55 5.99 -9.57
CA ARG A 152 -4.16 6.47 -9.39
C ARG A 152 -3.99 7.99 -9.45
N TYR A 153 -4.74 8.68 -10.30
CA TYR A 153 -4.66 10.14 -10.43
C TYR A 153 -5.14 10.90 -9.20
N SER A 154 -5.83 10.22 -8.28
CA SER A 154 -6.37 10.79 -7.05
C SER A 154 -5.58 10.35 -5.82
N TRP A 155 -4.47 9.64 -5.98
CA TRP A 155 -3.62 9.30 -4.84
C TRP A 155 -2.94 10.55 -4.31
N GLU A 156 -2.91 10.68 -2.99
CA GLU A 156 -2.37 11.87 -2.31
C GLU A 156 -0.92 11.58 -1.93
N TRP A 157 -0.02 12.52 -2.23
CA TRP A 157 1.39 12.40 -1.86
C TRP A 157 1.58 12.91 -0.44
N HIS A 158 2.19 12.07 0.40
CA HIS A 158 2.51 12.41 1.78
C HIS A 158 4.00 12.72 1.89
N SER A 159 4.34 14.00 1.96
CA SER A 159 5.73 14.48 2.01
C SER A 159 6.51 13.94 3.21
N CYS A 160 5.82 13.65 4.32
CA CYS A 160 6.40 13.13 5.53
C CYS A 160 6.88 11.69 5.38
N HIS A 161 6.16 10.86 4.64
CA HIS A 161 6.47 9.44 4.44
C HIS A 161 7.00 9.11 3.04
N GLN A 162 7.11 10.13 2.19
CA GLN A 162 7.66 10.06 0.83
C GLN A 162 7.02 8.97 -0.04
N HIS A 163 5.71 8.79 0.08
CA HIS A 163 4.94 7.87 -0.76
C HIS A 163 3.48 8.34 -0.92
N TYR A 164 2.76 7.67 -1.82
CA TYR A 164 1.36 7.95 -2.10
C TYR A 164 0.42 7.13 -1.21
N HIS A 165 -0.60 7.75 -0.65
CA HIS A 165 -1.73 7.07 -0.04
C HIS A 165 -2.80 6.78 -1.11
N SER A 166 -3.20 5.52 -1.22
CA SER A 166 -4.12 5.05 -2.26
C SER A 166 -5.56 4.83 -1.75
N MET A 167 -5.78 5.04 -0.46
CA MET A 167 -7.09 4.96 0.19
C MET A 167 -7.18 5.99 1.31
N ASP A 168 -8.38 6.55 1.51
CA ASP A 168 -8.64 7.55 2.56
C ASP A 168 -8.64 6.94 3.96
N GLU A 169 -9.07 5.68 4.07
CA GLU A 169 -9.20 4.98 5.34
C GLU A 169 -9.05 3.47 5.11
N PHE A 170 -7.83 2.97 5.34
CA PHE A 170 -7.57 1.53 5.31
C PHE A 170 -7.93 0.88 6.64
N SER A 171 -7.54 1.51 7.75
CA SER A 171 -7.89 1.08 9.10
C SER A 171 -8.38 2.22 9.98
N HIS A 172 -9.26 1.87 10.92
CA HIS A 172 -9.80 2.78 11.93
C HIS A 172 -9.45 2.27 13.32
N TYR A 173 -8.92 3.17 14.15
CA TYR A 173 -8.46 2.88 15.49
C TYR A 173 -9.35 3.57 16.52
N ASP A 174 -9.99 2.76 17.38
CA ASP A 174 -10.84 3.22 18.47
C ASP A 174 -10.23 2.79 19.81
N LEU A 175 -10.26 3.69 20.81
CA LEU A 175 -10.06 3.31 22.21
C LEU A 175 -11.39 3.47 22.95
N LEU A 176 -11.95 2.37 23.45
CA LEU A 176 -13.29 2.32 24.01
C LEU A 176 -13.29 2.18 25.54
N ASP A 177 -14.21 2.86 26.22
CA ASP A 177 -14.49 2.64 27.64
C ASP A 177 -15.28 1.33 27.90
N SER A 178 -15.55 1.03 29.17
CA SER A 178 -16.36 -0.13 29.57
C SER A 178 -17.81 -0.08 29.08
N GLY A 179 -18.31 1.09 28.67
CA GLY A 179 -19.61 1.28 28.05
C GLY A 179 -19.57 1.19 26.52
N GLY A 180 -18.41 0.92 25.91
CA GLY A 180 -18.22 0.84 24.47
C GLY A 180 -18.18 2.20 23.76
N ARG A 181 -18.00 3.30 24.50
CA ARG A 181 -17.89 4.65 23.92
C ARG A 181 -16.43 4.97 23.64
N SER A 182 -16.17 5.62 22.50
CA SER A 182 -14.83 6.09 22.16
C SER A 182 -14.39 7.19 23.14
N VAL A 183 -13.19 7.03 23.71
CA VAL A 183 -12.59 7.95 24.70
C VAL A 183 -11.40 8.72 24.17
N ALA A 184 -10.90 8.34 23.00
CA ALA A 184 -9.87 9.03 22.27
C ALA A 184 -10.41 9.36 20.88
N GLU A 185 -9.89 10.42 20.27
CA GLU A 185 -10.24 10.73 18.89
C GLU A 185 -9.68 9.61 18.00
N GLY A 186 -10.61 8.92 17.32
CA GLY A 186 -10.29 7.77 16.51
C GLY A 186 -9.41 8.16 15.34
N HIS A 187 -8.29 7.46 15.19
CA HIS A 187 -7.31 7.76 14.16
C HIS A 187 -7.62 6.98 12.89
N LYS A 188 -7.66 7.69 11.75
CA LYS A 188 -7.84 7.11 10.41
C LYS A 188 -6.47 6.89 9.78
N ALA A 189 -6.05 5.64 9.69
CA ALA A 189 -4.81 5.29 9.04
C ALA A 189 -5.05 5.07 7.54
N SER A 190 -4.61 6.02 6.71
CA SER A 190 -4.34 5.80 5.30
C SER A 190 -2.86 5.45 5.16
N PHE A 191 -2.57 4.29 4.58
CA PHE A 191 -1.20 3.88 4.33
C PHE A 191 -1.07 3.32 2.91
N CYS A 192 0.16 3.14 2.47
CA CYS A 192 0.44 2.51 1.19
C CYS A 192 0.27 0.99 1.26
N LEU A 193 -0.58 0.45 0.39
CA LEU A 193 -0.87 -0.99 0.34
C LEU A 193 0.23 -1.75 -0.38
N GLU A 194 0.90 -2.65 0.34
CA GLU A 194 1.91 -3.53 -0.25
C GLU A 194 1.93 -4.94 0.33
N ASP A 195 2.53 -5.86 -0.42
CA ASP A 195 2.84 -7.19 0.10
C ASP A 195 4.12 -7.07 0.92
N SER A 196 4.08 -6.93 2.26
CA SER A 196 5.30 -6.87 3.10
C SER A 196 5.94 -8.26 3.28
N SER A 197 5.12 -9.28 3.48
CA SER A 197 5.52 -10.69 3.59
C SER A 197 4.40 -11.60 3.08
N CYS A 198 4.68 -12.88 2.79
CA CYS A 198 3.67 -13.83 2.33
C CYS A 198 3.86 -15.21 2.94
N ASP A 199 2.76 -15.97 3.00
CA ASP A 199 2.79 -17.38 3.36
C ASP A 199 3.68 -18.18 2.38
N TYR A 200 4.17 -19.33 2.84
CA TYR A 200 5.00 -20.20 2.00
C TYR A 200 4.28 -20.60 0.70
N GLY A 201 4.94 -20.38 -0.44
CA GLY A 201 4.38 -20.65 -1.76
C GLY A 201 3.65 -19.48 -2.42
N TYR A 202 3.48 -18.37 -1.70
CA TYR A 202 3.00 -17.10 -2.24
C TYR A 202 4.18 -16.14 -2.51
N TYR A 203 4.00 -15.24 -3.48
CA TYR A 203 5.03 -14.29 -3.90
C TYR A 203 4.49 -12.87 -3.85
N ARG A 204 5.33 -11.94 -3.37
CA ARG A 204 5.05 -10.50 -3.35
C ARG A 204 4.84 -9.97 -4.78
N ARG A 205 3.85 -9.12 -4.99
CA ARG A 205 3.53 -8.48 -6.28
C ARG A 205 3.35 -6.96 -6.18
N PHE A 206 2.87 -6.47 -5.05
CA PHE A 206 2.67 -5.04 -4.81
C PHE A 206 3.75 -4.48 -3.91
N ALA A 207 4.26 -3.30 -4.27
CA ALA A 207 5.31 -2.60 -3.53
C ALA A 207 5.16 -1.09 -3.74
N CYS A 208 5.11 -0.35 -2.62
CA CYS A 208 4.96 1.09 -2.61
C CYS A 208 6.09 1.79 -3.39
N THR A 209 7.31 1.28 -3.26
CA THR A 209 8.52 1.75 -3.95
C THR A 209 8.46 1.57 -5.47
N SER A 210 7.72 0.57 -5.94
CA SER A 210 7.50 0.30 -7.37
C SER A 210 6.25 1.00 -7.90
N HIS A 211 5.61 1.83 -7.07
CA HIS A 211 4.38 2.54 -7.36
C HIS A 211 3.22 1.60 -7.75
N THR A 212 3.20 0.36 -7.30
CA THR A 212 2.07 -0.56 -7.47
C THR A 212 1.50 -0.87 -6.10
N GLN A 213 0.21 -0.60 -5.91
CA GLN A 213 -0.44 -0.78 -4.62
C GLN A 213 -1.52 -1.85 -4.67
N GLY A 214 -1.59 -2.63 -3.60
CA GLY A 214 -2.53 -3.72 -3.40
C GLY A 214 -1.99 -4.74 -2.40
N LEU A 215 -2.84 -5.70 -2.03
CA LEU A 215 -2.46 -6.80 -1.16
C LEU A 215 -2.90 -8.13 -1.79
N SER A 216 -1.92 -8.96 -2.12
CA SER A 216 -2.09 -10.25 -2.77
C SER A 216 -2.72 -11.31 -1.84
N PRO A 217 -3.50 -12.26 -2.36
CA PRO A 217 -3.90 -13.45 -1.61
C PRO A 217 -2.70 -14.15 -0.98
N GLY A 218 -2.83 -14.54 0.29
CA GLY A 218 -1.77 -15.20 1.06
C GLY A 218 -0.63 -14.28 1.51
N CYS A 219 -0.72 -12.98 1.23
CA CYS A 219 0.25 -11.98 1.67
C CYS A 219 -0.27 -11.12 2.83
N TYR A 220 0.66 -10.44 3.48
CA TYR A 220 0.42 -9.58 4.63
C TYR A 220 0.98 -8.19 4.35
N ASP A 221 0.21 -7.18 4.71
CA ASP A 221 0.66 -5.80 4.83
C ASP A 221 0.97 -5.51 6.30
N THR A 222 2.18 -5.03 6.60
CA THR A 222 2.67 -4.85 7.97
C THR A 222 3.19 -3.44 8.21
N TYR A 223 2.53 -2.72 9.11
CA TYR A 223 2.98 -1.44 9.64
C TYR A 223 3.50 -1.61 11.06
N ASN A 224 4.74 -1.21 11.27
CA ASN A 224 5.37 -1.29 12.58
C ASN A 224 4.95 -0.11 13.46
N ALA A 225 4.99 -0.31 14.78
CA ALA A 225 4.53 0.66 15.77
C ALA A 225 5.33 1.98 15.80
N ASP A 226 6.53 2.00 15.24
CA ASP A 226 7.41 3.16 15.12
C ASP A 226 7.08 4.09 13.94
N ILE A 227 6.27 3.61 12.98
CA ILE A 227 5.81 4.41 11.85
C ILE A 227 4.92 5.56 12.35
N ASP A 228 5.00 6.70 11.67
CA ASP A 228 4.14 7.83 11.95
C ASP A 228 2.66 7.50 11.71
N CYS A 229 1.77 8.09 12.51
CA CYS A 229 0.33 7.84 12.48
C CYS A 229 -0.10 6.40 12.88
N GLN A 230 0.85 5.57 13.33
CA GLN A 230 0.59 4.21 13.82
C GLN A 230 0.35 4.19 15.35
N TRP A 231 -0.61 5.00 15.81
CA TRP A 231 -0.97 5.14 17.22
C TRP A 231 -2.40 5.66 17.44
N ILE A 232 -2.82 5.67 18.70
CA ILE A 232 -3.90 6.53 19.20
C ILE A 232 -3.30 7.57 20.16
N ASP A 233 -3.62 8.84 19.96
CA ASP A 233 -3.24 9.90 20.90
C ASP A 233 -4.10 9.79 22.17
N ILE A 234 -3.47 9.42 23.28
CA ILE A 234 -4.08 9.20 24.59
C ILE A 234 -3.74 10.32 25.58
N THR A 235 -3.26 11.47 25.10
CA THR A 235 -2.88 12.61 25.96
C THR A 235 -4.00 13.06 26.89
N ASP A 236 -5.23 13.05 26.40
CA ASP A 236 -6.42 13.50 27.13
C ASP A 236 -7.16 12.35 27.84
N VAL A 237 -6.64 11.11 27.74
CA VAL A 237 -7.24 9.91 28.31
C VAL A 237 -6.71 9.69 29.72
N LYS A 238 -7.61 9.42 30.67
CA LYS A 238 -7.24 9.14 32.07
C LYS A 238 -6.79 7.68 32.24
N PRO A 239 -6.03 7.35 33.30
CA PRO A 239 -5.77 5.96 33.65
C PRO A 239 -7.08 5.17 33.84
N GLY A 240 -7.11 3.94 33.35
CA GLY A 240 -8.32 3.11 33.31
C GLY A 240 -8.15 1.82 32.52
N ASN A 241 -9.24 1.06 32.46
CA ASN A 241 -9.35 -0.12 31.60
C ASN A 241 -10.16 0.25 30.35
N TYR A 242 -9.62 -0.13 29.19
CA TYR A 242 -10.13 0.24 27.88
C TYR A 242 -10.10 -0.98 26.95
N VAL A 243 -10.77 -0.86 25.82
CA VAL A 243 -10.67 -1.81 24.71
C VAL A 243 -10.09 -1.08 23.50
N LEU A 244 -8.90 -1.46 23.07
CA LEU A 244 -8.37 -1.07 21.76
C LEU A 244 -9.11 -1.87 20.70
N LYS A 245 -9.81 -1.18 19.80
CA LYS A 245 -10.54 -1.77 18.69
C LYS A 245 -9.93 -1.28 17.39
N ILE A 246 -9.49 -2.21 16.55
CA ILE A 246 -8.93 -1.94 15.24
C ILE A 246 -9.85 -2.56 14.20
N SER A 247 -10.27 -1.77 13.23
CA SER A 247 -11.15 -2.22 12.14
C SER A 247 -10.47 -1.98 10.80
N VAL A 248 -10.40 -3.00 9.94
CA VAL A 248 -9.86 -2.88 8.58
C VAL A 248 -10.99 -2.79 7.56
N ASN A 249 -10.80 -1.98 6.50
CA ASN A 249 -11.86 -1.64 5.53
C ASN A 249 -13.22 -1.31 6.18
N PRO A 250 -13.26 -0.41 7.18
CA PRO A 250 -14.43 -0.20 8.03
C PRO A 250 -15.64 0.40 7.28
N SER A 251 -15.36 1.12 6.19
CA SER A 251 -16.37 1.76 5.34
C SER A 251 -16.84 0.88 4.18
N TYR A 252 -16.37 -0.38 4.10
CA TYR A 252 -16.72 -1.33 3.04
C TYR A 252 -16.45 -0.77 1.63
N GLN A 253 -15.40 0.04 1.47
CA GLN A 253 -15.08 0.68 0.19
C GLN A 253 -14.63 -0.34 -0.86
N VAL A 254 -14.00 -1.42 -0.40
CA VAL A 254 -13.59 -2.55 -1.24
C VAL A 254 -14.45 -3.77 -0.90
N PRO A 255 -15.03 -4.47 -1.90
CA PRO A 255 -15.75 -5.72 -1.69
C PRO A 255 -14.86 -6.82 -1.13
N GLU A 256 -15.29 -7.50 -0.06
CA GLU A 256 -14.61 -8.65 0.55
C GLU A 256 -15.55 -9.84 0.65
N SER A 257 -15.00 -11.06 0.75
CA SER A 257 -15.81 -12.28 0.91
C SER A 257 -16.39 -12.45 2.31
N ASP A 258 -15.71 -11.91 3.32
CA ASP A 258 -16.14 -11.90 4.71
C ASP A 258 -15.77 -10.53 5.30
N TYR A 259 -16.67 -9.99 6.12
CA TYR A 259 -16.45 -8.74 6.86
C TYR A 259 -16.54 -8.96 8.38
N SER A 260 -16.91 -10.17 8.81
CA SER A 260 -17.12 -10.50 10.22
C SER A 260 -15.81 -10.63 11.01
N ASN A 261 -14.71 -10.77 10.29
CA ASN A 261 -13.32 -10.94 10.75
C ASN A 261 -12.46 -9.68 10.59
N ASN A 262 -13.02 -8.56 10.09
CA ASN A 262 -12.30 -7.30 9.90
C ASN A 262 -11.97 -6.54 11.20
N ILE A 263 -12.38 -7.05 12.37
CA ILE A 263 -12.28 -6.33 13.64
C ILE A 263 -11.49 -7.13 14.66
N VAL A 264 -10.48 -6.50 15.24
CA VAL A 264 -9.74 -6.98 16.41
C VAL A 264 -10.07 -6.11 17.63
N ARG A 265 -10.17 -6.75 18.80
CA ARG A 265 -10.34 -6.09 20.09
C ARG A 265 -9.31 -6.60 21.08
N CYS A 266 -8.60 -5.69 21.73
CA CYS A 266 -7.60 -5.99 22.76
C CYS A 266 -7.95 -5.24 24.04
N GLU A 267 -7.95 -5.92 25.19
CA GLU A 267 -8.07 -5.25 26.48
C GLU A 267 -6.77 -4.49 26.80
N VAL A 268 -6.91 -3.21 27.17
CA VAL A 268 -5.80 -2.33 27.48
C VAL A 268 -6.00 -1.76 28.88
N ARG A 269 -5.01 -1.92 29.74
CA ARG A 269 -4.98 -1.27 31.06
C ARG A 269 -3.96 -0.14 31.04
N TYR A 270 -4.44 1.09 31.04
CA TYR A 270 -3.61 2.29 31.08
C TYR A 270 -3.42 2.77 32.52
N THR A 271 -2.17 2.89 32.98
CA THR A 271 -1.84 3.18 34.38
C THR A 271 -1.42 4.63 34.66
N GLY A 272 -1.27 5.47 33.63
CA GLY A 272 -0.77 6.84 33.74
C GLY A 272 0.68 6.95 33.31
#